data_AF-A0A0C9YJK3-F1
#
_entry.id   AF-A0A0C9YJK3-F1
#
_cell.length_a   1.000
_cell.length_b   1.000
_cell.length_c   1.000
_cell.angle_alpha   90.00
_cell.angle_beta   90.00
_cell.angle_gamma   90.00
#
_symmetry.space_group_name_H-M   'P 1'
#
loop_
_entity.id
_entity.type
_entity.pdbx_description
1 polymer ?
#
loop_
_entity_poly.entity_id
_entity_poly.type
_entity_poly.pdbx_seq_one_letter_code
_entity_poly.pdbx_strand_id
1 'polypeptide(L)'
;MTSVNRTAHPFDKSRLEALLNRRFFYAPAFEIYGGVAGLYDYGPPGSSLQANIIAEWRRHFIVEDHMLELDTTIITPASVFETSGHVARFADWMVKDEETGDVLRADHLVKN
;
A
#
# COMPACT_ATOMS: atom_id res chain seq x y z
N MET A 1 7.31 28.32 -16.14
CA MET A 1 6.58 27.45 -15.20
C MET A 1 6.24 28.27 -13.98
N THR A 2 4.95 28.44 -13.67
CA THR A 2 4.47 29.14 -12.47
C THR A 2 4.91 28.38 -11.23
N SER A 3 5.54 29.06 -10.28
CA SER A 3 5.94 28.45 -9.01
C SER A 3 4.70 27.95 -8.26
N VAL A 4 4.62 26.65 -8.02
CA VAL A 4 3.52 26.05 -7.23
C VAL A 4 3.59 26.59 -5.81
N ASN A 5 2.54 27.27 -5.36
CA ASN A 5 2.42 27.73 -3.98
C ASN A 5 2.10 26.54 -3.06
N ARG A 6 3.14 26.01 -2.40
CA ARG A 6 3.05 24.83 -1.51
C ARG A 6 2.38 25.13 -0.16
N THR A 7 2.06 26.39 0.14
CA THR A 7 1.48 26.82 1.42
C THR A 7 0.10 27.44 1.27
N ALA A 8 -0.52 27.37 0.08
CA ALA A 8 -1.81 28.00 -0.18
C ALA A 8 -2.91 27.46 0.75
N HIS A 9 -2.86 26.18 1.10
CA HIS A 9 -3.74 25.56 2.07
C HIS A 9 -2.97 24.56 2.93
N PRO A 10 -3.29 24.44 4.23
CA PRO A 10 -2.77 23.35 5.06
C PRO A 10 -3.24 21.99 4.51
N PHE A 11 -2.43 20.96 4.74
CA PHE A 11 -2.79 19.60 4.39
C PHE A 11 -4.00 19.14 5.23
N ASP A 12 -5.01 18.61 4.56
CA ASP A 12 -6.21 18.05 5.17
C ASP A 12 -6.43 16.66 4.58
N LYS A 13 -6.17 15.65 5.41
CA LYS A 13 -6.27 14.24 5.03
C LYS A 13 -7.70 13.86 4.66
N SER A 14 -8.68 14.25 5.47
CA SER A 14 -10.09 13.91 5.25
C SER A 14 -10.60 14.50 3.94
N ARG A 15 -10.22 15.75 3.64
CA ARG A 15 -10.56 16.38 2.36
C ARG A 15 -9.92 15.68 1.16
N LEU A 16 -8.68 15.22 1.30
CA LEU A 16 -7.99 14.46 0.26
C LEU A 16 -8.66 13.10 0.04
N GLU A 17 -8.91 12.34 1.11
CA GLU A 17 -9.54 11.01 1.03
C GLU A 17 -10.95 11.09 0.41
N ALA A 18 -11.75 12.10 0.80
CA ALA A 18 -13.05 12.34 0.20
C ALA A 18 -12.97 12.63 -1.31
N LEU A 19 -11.94 13.37 -1.75
CA LEU A 19 -11.71 13.63 -3.16
C LEU A 19 -11.30 12.34 -3.91
N LEU A 20 -10.38 11.57 -3.35
CA LEU A 20 -9.86 10.33 -3.96
C LEU A 20 -10.99 9.29 -4.11
N ASN A 21 -11.82 9.13 -3.08
CA ASN A 21 -12.98 8.24 -3.13
C ASN A 21 -14.02 8.76 -4.15
N ARG A 22 -14.45 10.03 -4.06
CA ARG A 22 -15.46 10.61 -4.97
C ARG A 22 -15.04 10.56 -6.45
N ARG A 23 -13.74 10.60 -6.73
CA ARG A 23 -13.18 10.52 -8.09
C ARG A 23 -12.71 9.13 -8.47
N PHE A 24 -12.97 8.14 -7.62
CA PHE A 24 -12.62 6.74 -7.77
C PHE A 24 -11.15 6.54 -8.16
N PHE A 25 -10.24 7.17 -7.40
CA PHE A 25 -8.82 6.84 -7.48
C PHE A 25 -8.57 5.46 -6.89
N TYR A 26 -9.09 5.20 -5.70
CA TYR A 26 -9.19 3.86 -5.11
C TYR A 26 -10.41 3.79 -4.19
N ALA A 27 -10.89 2.58 -3.93
CA ALA A 27 -11.98 2.29 -2.99
C ALA A 27 -11.69 0.97 -2.24
N PRO A 28 -12.31 0.72 -1.07
CA PRO A 28 -12.19 -0.57 -0.39
C PRO A 28 -12.62 -1.71 -1.31
N ALA A 29 -11.81 -2.77 -1.39
CA ALA A 29 -12.18 -3.92 -2.21
C ALA A 29 -13.41 -4.62 -1.63
N PHE A 30 -14.30 -5.10 -2.50
CA PHE A 30 -15.55 -5.78 -2.13
C PHE A 30 -16.50 -4.94 -1.25
N GLU A 31 -16.50 -3.62 -1.41
CA GLU A 31 -17.27 -2.68 -0.57
C GLU A 31 -18.77 -3.06 -0.44
N ILE A 32 -19.40 -3.51 -1.53
CA ILE A 32 -20.82 -3.92 -1.52
C ILE A 32 -21.11 -5.18 -0.69
N TYR A 33 -20.06 -5.91 -0.30
CA TYR A 33 -20.12 -7.09 0.58
C TYR A 33 -19.65 -6.78 2.01
N GLY A 34 -19.47 -5.50 2.36
CA GLY A 34 -18.96 -5.07 3.66
C GLY A 34 -17.46 -4.74 3.68
N GLY A 35 -16.76 -4.97 2.57
CA GLY A 35 -15.34 -4.68 2.42
C GLY A 35 -14.41 -5.61 3.20
N VAL A 36 -13.13 -5.61 2.82
CA VAL A 36 -12.08 -6.32 3.56
C VAL A 36 -10.97 -5.33 3.91
N ALA A 37 -10.70 -5.14 5.20
CA ALA A 37 -9.67 -4.23 5.67
C ALA A 37 -8.30 -4.61 5.08
N GLY A 38 -7.57 -3.61 4.58
CA GLY A 38 -6.25 -3.78 3.96
C GLY A 38 -6.29 -4.11 2.46
N LEU A 39 -7.46 -4.37 1.87
CA LEU A 39 -7.62 -4.61 0.43
C LEU A 39 -8.31 -3.42 -0.25
N TYR A 40 -7.78 -2.99 -1.40
CA TYR A 40 -8.28 -1.83 -2.14
C TYR A 40 -8.24 -2.09 -3.65
N ASP A 41 -9.25 -1.58 -4.34
CA ASP A 41 -9.36 -1.60 -5.80
C ASP A 41 -9.06 -0.21 -6.36
N TYR A 42 -8.22 -0.14 -7.39
CA TYR A 42 -7.89 1.11 -8.08
C TYR A 42 -8.89 1.38 -9.21
N GLY A 43 -9.49 2.56 -9.20
CA GLY A 43 -10.35 3.02 -10.28
C GLY A 43 -9.57 3.67 -11.43
N PRO A 44 -10.24 4.13 -12.51
CA PRO A 44 -9.57 4.55 -13.74
C PRO A 44 -8.43 5.57 -13.58
N PRO A 45 -8.59 6.67 -12.82
CA PRO A 45 -7.50 7.61 -12.62
C PRO A 45 -6.40 7.06 -11.71
N GLY A 46 -6.73 6.19 -10.74
CA GLY A 46 -5.74 5.55 -9.87
C GLY A 46 -4.87 4.53 -10.60
N SER A 47 -5.49 3.66 -11.40
CA SER A 47 -4.77 2.69 -12.24
C SER A 47 -3.86 3.37 -13.26
N SER A 48 -4.35 4.45 -13.90
CA SER A 48 -3.53 5.25 -14.83
C SER A 48 -2.35 5.93 -14.12
N LEU A 49 -2.58 6.47 -12.92
CA LEU A 49 -1.52 7.08 -12.11
C LEU A 49 -0.47 6.05 -11.68
N GLN A 50 -0.91 4.87 -11.21
CA GLN A 50 -0.01 3.79 -10.83
C GLN A 50 0.86 3.34 -12.02
N ALA A 51 0.25 3.16 -13.20
CA ALA A 51 0.99 2.82 -14.43
C ALA A 51 2.03 3.88 -14.80
N ASN A 52 1.68 5.17 -14.69
CA ASN A 52 2.61 6.26 -14.97
C ASN A 52 3.78 6.31 -13.98
N ILE A 53 3.53 6.07 -12.69
CA ILE A 53 4.58 6.01 -11.66
C ILE A 53 5.52 4.83 -11.93
N ILE A 54 4.99 3.66 -12.24
CA ILE A 54 5.79 2.48 -12.58
C ILE A 54 6.63 2.74 -13.84
N ALA A 55 6.04 3.33 -14.89
CA ALA A 55 6.75 3.65 -16.12
C ALA A 55 7.92 4.62 -15.87
N GLU A 56 7.71 5.66 -15.07
CA GLU A 56 8.77 6.60 -14.73
C GLU A 56 9.87 5.97 -13.86
N TRP A 57 9.49 5.12 -12.90
CA TRP A 57 10.45 4.36 -12.09
C TRP A 57 11.31 3.43 -12.95
N ARG A 58 10.71 2.71 -13.92
CA ARG A 58 11.44 1.86 -14.86
C ARG A 58 12.39 2.68 -15.73
N ARG A 59 11.93 3.83 -16.24
CA ARG A 59 12.77 4.73 -17.03
C ARG A 59 13.98 5.20 -16.21
N HIS A 60 13.75 5.61 -14.96
CA HIS A 60 14.78 6.18 -14.11
C HIS A 60 15.79 5.16 -13.55
N PHE A 61 15.38 3.93 -13.24
CA PHE A 61 16.29 2.95 -12.65
C PHE A 61 16.67 1.85 -13.64
N ILE A 62 15.71 1.22 -14.29
CA ILE A 62 16.01 0.08 -15.17
C ILE A 62 16.73 0.54 -16.43
N VAL A 63 16.22 1.58 -17.09
CA VAL A 63 16.79 2.04 -18.37
C VAL A 63 18.05 2.87 -18.15
N GLU A 64 18.02 3.87 -17.26
CA GLU A 64 19.18 4.75 -17.01
C GLU A 64 20.37 4.00 -16.38
N ASP A 65 20.14 3.09 -15.43
CA ASP A 65 21.22 2.31 -14.78
C ASP A 65 21.44 0.92 -15.42
N HIS A 66 20.81 0.63 -16.56
CA HIS A 66 20.94 -0.63 -17.31
C HIS A 66 20.70 -1.91 -16.47
N MET A 67 19.66 -1.91 -15.64
CA MET A 67 19.33 -3.07 -14.80
C MET A 67 18.68 -4.21 -15.59
N LEU A 68 18.83 -5.45 -15.09
CA LEU A 68 18.16 -6.62 -15.62
C LEU A 68 16.80 -6.80 -14.94
N GLU A 69 15.73 -6.53 -15.69
CA GLU A 69 14.36 -6.70 -15.21
C GLU A 69 13.91 -8.17 -15.27
N LEU A 70 13.21 -8.63 -14.22
CA LEU A 70 12.66 -9.98 -14.10
C LEU A 70 11.18 -9.91 -13.69
N ASP A 71 10.38 -10.84 -14.22
CA ASP A 71 9.01 -11.08 -13.79
C ASP A 71 8.89 -12.53 -13.30
N THR A 72 8.37 -12.73 -12.09
CA THR A 72 8.37 -14.01 -11.37
C THR A 72 7.01 -14.34 -10.79
N THR A 73 6.75 -15.63 -10.54
CA THR A 73 5.47 -16.10 -10.00
C THR A 73 5.23 -15.63 -8.56
N ILE A 74 3.97 -15.29 -8.23
CA ILE A 74 3.56 -14.93 -6.86
C ILE A 74 3.47 -16.17 -5.97
N ILE A 75 2.86 -17.26 -6.46
CA ILE A 75 2.73 -18.50 -5.70
C ILE A 75 4.13 -19.12 -5.53
N THR A 76 4.54 -19.30 -4.28
CA THR A 76 5.92 -19.65 -3.91
C THR A 76 5.93 -20.89 -3.00
N PRO A 77 6.75 -21.93 -3.27
CA PRO A 77 6.87 -23.10 -2.41
C PRO A 77 7.37 -22.76 -1.01
N ALA A 78 6.83 -23.43 0.02
CA ALA A 78 7.13 -23.15 1.42
C ALA A 78 8.63 -23.18 1.76
N SER A 79 9.39 -24.13 1.19
CA SER A 79 10.83 -24.27 1.42
C SER A 79 11.64 -23.04 1.05
N VAL A 80 11.17 -22.22 0.11
CA VAL A 80 11.81 -20.95 -0.27
C VAL A 80 11.67 -19.92 0.85
N PHE A 81 10.49 -19.82 1.48
CA PHE A 81 10.25 -18.91 2.61
C PHE A 81 10.94 -19.37 3.89
N GLU A 82 11.08 -20.69 4.08
CA GLU A 82 11.86 -21.25 5.19
C GLU A 82 13.34 -20.89 5.03
N THR A 83 13.90 -21.16 3.85
CA THR A 83 15.33 -20.93 3.57
C THR A 83 15.70 -19.44 3.62
N SER A 84 14.82 -18.56 3.13
CA SER A 84 15.01 -17.10 3.22
C SER A 84 14.75 -16.54 4.63
N GLY A 85 14.25 -17.36 5.56
CA GLY A 85 13.98 -16.98 6.95
C GLY A 85 12.67 -16.22 7.18
N HIS A 86 11.84 -16.01 6.14
CA HIS A 86 10.56 -15.32 6.25
C HIS A 86 9.62 -16.05 7.23
N VAL A 87 9.58 -17.39 7.19
CA VAL A 87 8.74 -18.18 8.10
C VAL A 87 9.10 -17.94 9.57
N ALA A 88 10.37 -17.70 9.87
CA ALA A 88 10.84 -17.52 11.25
C ALA A 88 10.80 -16.06 11.72
N ARG A 89 10.79 -15.08 10.81
CA ARG A 89 11.06 -13.67 11.16
C ARG A 89 10.04 -12.66 10.64
N PHE A 90 9.24 -12.98 9.63
CA PHE A 90 8.27 -12.05 9.07
C PHE A 90 6.95 -12.10 9.87
N ALA A 91 7.00 -11.66 11.13
CA ALA A 91 5.88 -11.65 12.05
C ALA A 91 5.93 -10.42 12.96
N ASP A 92 4.77 -9.87 13.25
CA ASP A 92 4.59 -8.80 14.22
C ASP A 92 4.00 -9.34 15.53
N TRP A 93 4.37 -8.74 16.65
CA TRP A 93 3.77 -9.07 17.95
C TRP A 93 2.32 -8.56 17.99
N MET A 94 1.39 -9.45 18.30
CA MET A 94 -0.02 -9.13 18.44
C MET A 94 -0.47 -9.29 19.89
N VAL A 95 -1.34 -8.40 20.34
CA VAL A 95 -2.07 -8.51 21.61
C VAL A 95 -3.56 -8.64 21.32
N LYS A 96 -4.27 -9.28 22.24
CA LYS A 96 -5.71 -9.46 22.15
C LYS A 96 -6.37 -8.79 23.34
N ASP A 97 -7.37 -7.94 23.07
CA ASP A 97 -8.23 -7.40 24.11
C ASP A 97 -9.14 -8.51 24.66
N GLU A 98 -9.19 -8.69 25.98
CA GLU A 98 -9.99 -9.74 26.62
C GLU A 98 -11.50 -9.45 26.61
N GLU A 99 -11.90 -8.18 26.55
CA GLU A 99 -13.29 -7.73 26.54
C GLU A 99 -13.86 -7.67 25.13
N THR A 100 -13.16 -7.02 24.19
CA THR A 100 -13.65 -6.86 22.81
C THR A 100 -13.26 -8.02 21.91
N GLY A 101 -12.19 -8.74 22.25
CA GLY A 101 -11.61 -9.80 21.42
C GLY A 101 -10.78 -9.29 20.25
N ASP A 102 -10.59 -7.98 20.11
CA ASP A 102 -9.85 -7.37 19.02
C ASP A 102 -8.37 -7.79 19.06
N VAL A 103 -7.84 -8.12 17.88
CA VAL A 103 -6.42 -8.44 17.71
C VAL A 103 -5.70 -7.22 17.17
N LEU A 104 -4.77 -6.70 17.95
CA LEU A 104 -4.10 -5.43 17.70
C LEU A 104 -2.59 -5.65 17.61
N ARG A 105 -1.95 -4.89 16.73
CA ARG A 105 -0.48 -4.84 16.63
C ARG A 105 0.11 -4.15 17.85
N ALA A 106 0.93 -4.86 18.62
CA ALA A 106 1.46 -4.39 19.90
C ALA A 106 2.30 -3.10 19.75
N ASP A 107 3.07 -3.00 18.66
CA ASP A 107 3.92 -1.86 18.34
C ASP A 107 3.13 -0.57 18.05
N HIS A 108 1.85 -0.68 17.66
CA HIS A 108 1.00 0.49 17.45
C HIS A 108 0.37 1.01 18.75
N LEU A 109 0.27 0.17 19.77
CA LEU A 109 -0.32 0.51 21.08
C LEU A 109 0.72 1.08 22.04
N VAL A 110 1.93 0.52 22.03
CA VAL A 110 3.04 1.01 22.85
C VAL A 110 3.67 2.22 22.16
N LYS A 111 3.14 3.41 22.43
CA LYS A 111 3.81 4.67 22.09
C LYS A 111 4.55 5.20 23.32
N ASN A 112 5.81 5.59 23.13
CA ASN A 112 6.59 6.35 24.12
C ASN A 112 5.96 7.72 24.38
#